data_AF-A0A098GI50-F1
#
_entry.id   AF-A0A098GI50-F1
#
_cell.length_a   1.000
_cell.length_b   1.000
_cell.length_c   1.000
_cell.angle_alpha   90.00
_cell.angle_beta   90.00
_cell.angle_gamma   90.00
#
_symmetry.space_group_name_H-M   'P 1'
#
loop_
_entity.id
_entity.type
_entity.pdbx_description
1 polymer ?
#
loop_
_entity_poly.entity_id
_entity_poly.type
_entity_poly.pdbx_seq_one_letter_code
_entity_poly.pdbx_strand_id
1 'polypeptide(L)'
;MDKDIRPQKNKPNKLPSSLAKMKTVQEVHDYYQKIISCMPNNVYWLDRNCITQGCNENVLKFVGLKNLDDFIGITYEEMGKIAGWHEGHAAIYKRDDMEVMATGIPN
;
A
#
# COMPACT_ATOMS: atom_id res chain seq x y z
N MET A 1 15.15 25.10 19.19
CA MET A 1 16.42 24.79 18.51
C MET A 1 16.05 24.22 17.16
N ASP A 2 15.96 25.10 16.16
CA ASP A 2 15.61 24.75 14.78
C ASP A 2 16.66 23.83 14.19
N LYS A 3 16.23 22.66 13.70
CA LYS A 3 17.04 21.86 12.79
C LYS A 3 16.66 22.27 11.38
N ASP A 4 17.56 22.98 10.72
CA ASP A 4 17.55 23.26 9.28
C ASP A 4 17.31 21.98 8.47
N ILE A 5 16.06 21.72 8.09
CA ILE A 5 15.72 20.74 7.06
C ILE A 5 15.88 21.47 5.72
N ARG A 6 17.09 21.42 5.17
CA ARG A 6 17.30 21.84 3.78
C ARG A 6 16.50 20.92 2.85
N PRO A 7 15.72 21.44 1.89
CA PRO A 7 15.07 20.61 0.89
C PRO A 7 16.14 19.90 0.06
N GLN A 8 16.23 18.57 0.20
CA GLN A 8 17.02 17.74 -0.70
C GLN A 8 16.41 17.91 -2.10
N LYS A 9 17.17 18.52 -3.01
CA LYS A 9 16.80 18.54 -4.44
C LYS A 9 16.74 17.09 -4.91
N ASN A 10 15.52 16.55 -5.08
CA ASN A 10 15.30 15.24 -5.68
C ASN A 10 15.91 15.25 -7.09
N LYS A 11 17.08 14.62 -7.25
CA LYS A 11 17.59 14.28 -8.57
C LYS A 11 16.55 13.37 -9.23
N PRO A 12 16.23 13.54 -10.53
CA PRO A 12 15.31 12.65 -11.20
C PRO A 12 15.83 11.22 -11.08
N ASN A 13 15.05 10.37 -10.42
CA ASN A 13 15.42 8.98 -10.22
C ASN A 13 15.43 8.34 -11.61
N LYS A 14 16.61 7.99 -12.13
CA LYS A 14 16.70 7.36 -13.45
C LYS A 14 15.98 6.02 -13.38
N LEU A 15 15.04 5.81 -14.30
CA LEU A 15 14.33 4.54 -14.40
C LEU A 15 15.35 3.39 -14.49
N PRO A 16 15.17 2.28 -13.75
CA PRO A 16 15.99 1.09 -13.91
C PRO A 16 16.08 0.70 -15.38
N SER A 17 17.27 0.32 -15.84
CA SER A 17 17.53 0.01 -17.26
C SER A 17 16.68 -1.15 -17.79
N SER A 18 16.14 -1.99 -16.90
CA SER A 18 15.15 -3.03 -17.20
C SER A 18 13.76 -2.46 -17.47
N LEU A 19 13.28 -1.50 -16.67
CA LEU A 19 11.99 -0.82 -16.85
C LEU A 19 11.94 -0.03 -18.16
N ALA A 20 13.05 0.62 -18.53
CA ALA A 20 13.15 1.37 -19.79
C ALA A 20 13.03 0.49 -21.06
N LYS A 21 13.12 -0.83 -20.92
CA LYS A 21 12.98 -1.80 -22.03
C LYS A 21 11.59 -2.44 -22.11
N MET A 22 10.74 -2.24 -21.10
CA MET A 22 9.38 -2.75 -21.10
C MET A 22 8.54 -1.98 -22.11
N LYS A 23 7.73 -2.69 -22.89
CA LYS A 23 6.97 -2.15 -24.03
C LYS A 23 5.50 -1.98 -23.71
N THR A 24 5.01 -2.66 -22.67
CA THR A 24 3.60 -2.66 -22.29
C THR A 24 3.40 -2.22 -20.84
N VAL A 25 2.21 -1.67 -20.56
CA VAL A 25 1.79 -1.36 -19.19
C VAL A 25 1.76 -2.64 -18.33
N GLN A 26 1.40 -3.78 -18.92
CA GLN A 26 1.36 -5.06 -18.23
C GLN A 26 2.74 -5.49 -17.76
N GLU A 27 3.78 -5.38 -18.59
CA GLU A 27 5.16 -5.74 -18.19
C GLU A 27 5.66 -4.88 -17.02
N VAL A 28 5.32 -3.58 -17.05
CA VAL A 28 5.65 -2.65 -15.96
C VAL A 28 4.90 -3.01 -14.68
N HIS A 29 3.61 -3.29 -14.80
CA HIS A 29 2.77 -3.73 -13.69
C HIS A 29 3.32 -5.01 -13.05
N ASP A 30 3.58 -6.05 -13.86
CA ASP A 30 4.08 -7.34 -13.39
C ASP A 30 5.45 -7.22 -12.71
N TYR A 31 6.30 -6.33 -13.19
CA TYR A 31 7.60 -6.05 -12.55
C TYR A 31 7.42 -5.45 -11.15
N TYR A 32 6.55 -4.46 -10.99
CA TYR A 32 6.29 -3.87 -9.67
C TYR A 32 5.60 -4.85 -8.73
N GLN A 33 4.66 -5.66 -9.23
CA GLN A 33 4.03 -6.72 -8.42
C GLN A 33 5.06 -7.72 -7.90
N LYS A 34 6.05 -8.12 -8.72
CA LYS A 34 7.14 -8.98 -8.27
C LYS A 34 7.95 -8.33 -7.14
N ILE A 35 8.31 -7.05 -7.27
CA ILE A 35 9.04 -6.33 -6.20
C ILE A 35 8.23 -6.34 -4.91
N ILE A 36 6.94 -5.97 -4.98
CA ILE A 36 6.04 -5.91 -3.83
C ILE A 36 5.88 -7.29 -3.17
N SER A 37 5.76 -8.36 -3.97
CA SER A 37 5.65 -9.73 -3.47
C SER A 37 6.89 -10.19 -2.67
N CYS A 38 8.06 -9.63 -2.96
CA CYS A 38 9.29 -9.91 -2.24
C CYS A 38 9.52 -9.03 -1.00
N MET A 39 8.67 -8.02 -0.74
CA MET A 39 8.85 -7.16 0.43
C MET A 39 8.54 -7.90 1.73
N PRO A 40 9.34 -7.72 2.79
CA PRO A 40 9.02 -8.25 4.10
C PRO A 40 7.81 -7.51 4.70
N ASN A 41 7.17 -8.13 5.70
CA ASN A 41 6.01 -7.59 6.42
C ASN A 41 4.77 -7.36 5.55
N ASN A 42 3.74 -6.77 6.14
CA ASN A 42 2.47 -6.46 5.49
C ASN A 42 2.59 -5.16 4.68
N VAL A 43 2.39 -5.23 3.36
CA VAL A 43 2.41 -4.07 2.47
C VAL A 43 1.09 -4.02 1.72
N TYR A 44 0.36 -2.91 1.86
CA TYR A 44 -0.87 -2.63 1.12
C TYR A 44 -0.94 -1.14 0.79
N TRP A 45 -1.80 -0.79 -0.15
CA TRP A 45 -2.09 0.60 -0.48
C TRP A 45 -3.57 0.79 -0.77
N LEU A 46 -4.01 2.03 -0.55
CA LEU A 46 -5.40 2.46 -0.62
C LEU A 46 -5.50 3.65 -1.59
N ASP A 47 -6.71 3.89 -2.09
CA ASP A 47 -7.05 5.19 -2.65
C ASP A 47 -7.36 6.22 -1.54
N ARG A 48 -7.68 7.46 -1.94
CA ARG A 48 -8.01 8.55 -0.99
C ARG A 48 -9.33 8.36 -0.23
N ASN A 49 -10.13 7.36 -0.59
CA ASN A 49 -11.38 7.02 0.08
C ASN A 49 -11.20 5.78 0.98
N CYS A 50 -9.96 5.36 1.24
CA CYS A 50 -9.62 4.13 1.95
C CYS A 50 -10.16 2.86 1.29
N ILE A 51 -10.25 2.83 -0.04
CA ILE A 51 -10.58 1.63 -0.80
C ILE A 51 -9.28 0.93 -1.21
N THR A 52 -9.19 -0.35 -0.90
CA THR A 52 -8.01 -1.17 -1.21
C THR A 52 -7.70 -1.25 -2.70
N GLN A 53 -6.44 -1.02 -3.06
CA GLN A 53 -5.97 -1.02 -4.45
C GLN A 53 -4.97 -2.15 -4.72
N GLY A 54 -4.38 -2.72 -3.68
CA GLY A 54 -3.54 -3.92 -3.76
C GLY A 54 -2.70 -4.13 -2.51
N CYS A 55 -2.06 -5.29 -2.45
CA CYS A 55 -1.20 -5.69 -1.34
C CYS A 55 -0.21 -6.78 -1.74
N ASN A 56 0.74 -7.08 -0.86
CA ASN A 56 1.57 -8.27 -0.97
C ASN A 56 0.86 -9.50 -0.35
N GLU A 57 1.46 -10.68 -0.53
CA GLU A 57 0.90 -11.94 -0.02
C GLU A 57 0.78 -12.00 1.51
N ASN A 58 1.61 -11.25 2.23
CA ASN A 58 1.57 -11.25 3.70
C ASN A 58 0.26 -10.65 4.21
N VAL A 59 -0.25 -9.61 3.55
CA VAL A 59 -1.56 -9.03 3.86
C VAL A 59 -2.69 -10.00 3.54
N LEU A 60 -2.63 -10.72 2.41
CA LEU A 60 -3.65 -11.74 2.08
C LEU A 60 -3.71 -12.81 3.18
N LYS A 61 -2.55 -13.29 3.65
CA LYS A 61 -2.46 -14.24 4.76
C LYS A 61 -2.97 -13.65 6.08
N PHE A 62 -2.67 -12.39 6.36
CA PHE A 62 -3.11 -11.68 7.56
C PHE A 62 -4.64 -11.47 7.62
N VAL A 63 -5.25 -11.16 6.46
CA VAL A 63 -6.70 -10.93 6.34
C VAL A 63 -7.47 -12.25 6.17
N GLY A 64 -6.82 -13.33 5.72
CA GLY A 64 -7.45 -14.63 5.46
C GLY A 64 -7.96 -14.82 4.03
N LEU A 65 -7.40 -14.08 3.07
CA LEU A 65 -7.73 -14.16 1.64
C LEU A 65 -6.71 -14.99 0.86
N LYS A 66 -7.12 -15.50 -0.30
CA LYS A 66 -6.26 -16.30 -1.20
C LYS A 66 -5.83 -15.53 -2.44
N ASN A 67 -6.69 -14.67 -2.98
CA ASN A 67 -6.45 -13.97 -4.22
C ASN A 67 -6.41 -12.46 -3.99
N LEU A 68 -5.59 -11.77 -4.76
CA LEU A 68 -5.51 -10.31 -4.74
C LEU A 68 -6.84 -9.66 -5.17
N ASP A 69 -7.55 -10.27 -6.11
CA ASP A 69 -8.84 -9.77 -6.60
C ASP A 69 -9.92 -9.74 -5.52
N ASP A 70 -9.82 -10.62 -4.51
CA ASP A 70 -10.73 -10.63 -3.36
C ASP A 70 -10.40 -9.50 -2.35
N PHE A 71 -9.18 -8.96 -2.43
CA PHE A 71 -8.73 -7.85 -1.59
C PHE A 71 -9.00 -6.50 -2.22
N ILE A 72 -8.96 -6.35 -3.55
CA ILE A 72 -9.13 -5.06 -4.23
C ILE A 72 -10.59 -4.60 -4.16
N GLY A 73 -10.81 -3.32 -3.87
CA GLY A 73 -12.13 -2.69 -3.90
C GLY A 73 -12.91 -2.77 -2.58
N ILE A 74 -12.37 -3.41 -1.55
CA ILE A 74 -13.04 -3.54 -0.24
C ILE A 74 -12.71 -2.37 0.68
N THR A 75 -13.64 -2.10 1.58
CA THR A 75 -13.51 -1.12 2.66
C THR A 75 -12.79 -1.72 3.89
N TYR A 76 -12.34 -0.86 4.80
CA TYR A 76 -11.83 -1.28 6.11
C TYR A 76 -12.86 -2.10 6.90
N GLU A 77 -14.13 -1.70 6.83
CA GLU A 77 -15.23 -2.38 7.49
C GLU A 77 -15.44 -3.81 6.95
N GLU A 78 -15.33 -4.01 5.63
CA GLU A 78 -15.37 -5.34 5.00
C GLU A 78 -14.13 -6.16 5.34
N MET A 79 -12.94 -5.55 5.27
CA MET A 79 -11.67 -6.20 5.64
C MET A 79 -11.71 -6.72 7.08
N GLY A 80 -12.19 -5.90 8.02
CA GLY A 80 -12.32 -6.31 9.43
C GLY A 80 -13.31 -7.46 9.63
N LYS A 81 -14.42 -7.50 8.86
CA LYS A 81 -15.37 -8.63 8.88
C LYS A 81 -14.73 -9.91 8.35
N ILE A 82 -13.99 -9.84 7.25
CA ILE A 82 -13.30 -10.99 6.64
C ILE A 82 -12.25 -11.54 7.60
N ALA A 83 -11.45 -10.65 8.19
CA ALA A 83 -10.37 -11.02 9.10
C ALA A 83 -10.82 -11.36 10.53
N GLY A 84 -12.12 -11.21 10.85
CA GLY A 84 -12.67 -11.49 12.17
C GLY A 84 -12.15 -10.56 13.27
N TRP A 85 -11.85 -9.30 12.94
CA TRP A 85 -11.38 -8.32 13.92
C TRP A 85 -12.47 -7.93 14.93
N HIS A 86 -12.05 -7.60 16.14
CA HIS A 86 -12.95 -7.05 17.15
C HIS A 86 -13.57 -5.73 16.70
N GLU A 87 -14.76 -5.44 17.21
CA GLU A 87 -15.48 -4.20 16.94
C GLU A 87 -14.58 -2.97 17.23
N GLY A 88 -14.60 -2.00 16.32
CA GLY A 88 -13.79 -0.79 16.41
C GLY A 88 -12.36 -0.90 15.87
N HIS A 89 -11.78 -2.09 15.71
CA HIS A 89 -10.41 -2.23 15.17
C HIS A 89 -10.27 -1.68 13.75
N ALA A 90 -11.23 -1.99 12.87
CA ALA A 90 -11.24 -1.46 11.51
C ALA A 90 -11.29 0.08 11.49
N ALA A 91 -12.02 0.68 12.43
CA ALA A 91 -12.11 2.14 12.54
C ALA A 91 -10.80 2.78 13.03
N ILE A 92 -10.05 2.10 13.90
CA ILE A 92 -8.74 2.55 14.35
C ILE A 92 -7.77 2.61 13.17
N TYR A 93 -7.64 1.51 12.40
CA TYR A 93 -6.77 1.49 11.22
C TYR A 93 -7.15 2.55 10.19
N LYS A 94 -8.46 2.68 9.91
CA LYS A 94 -8.97 3.70 8.99
C LYS A 94 -8.63 5.12 9.44
N ARG A 95 -8.80 5.42 10.73
CA ARG A 95 -8.49 6.74 11.29
C ARG A 95 -7.00 7.05 11.16
N ASP A 96 -6.15 6.11 11.53
CA ASP A 96 -4.71 6.28 11.53
C ASP A 96 -4.20 6.54 10.09
N ASP A 97 -4.69 5.77 9.11
CA ASP A 97 -4.38 6.01 7.69
C ASP A 97 -4.90 7.35 7.17
N MET A 98 -6.12 7.74 7.54
CA MET A 98 -6.70 9.02 7.15
C MET A 98 -5.91 10.21 7.72
N GLU A 99 -5.37 10.08 8.92
CA GLU A 99 -4.50 11.08 9.53
C GLU A 99 -3.18 11.22 8.74
N VAL A 100 -2.56 10.10 8.37
CA VAL A 100 -1.36 10.11 7.51
C VAL A 100 -1.68 10.73 6.15
N MET A 101 -2.81 10.41 5.53
CA MET A 101 -3.22 10.99 4.24
C MET A 101 -3.50 12.50 4.34
N ALA A 102 -4.05 12.97 5.47
CA ALA A 102 -4.37 14.37 5.68
C ALA A 102 -3.13 15.22 6.00
N THR A 103 -2.15 14.65 6.72
CA THR A 103 -1.00 15.39 7.25
C THR A 103 0.30 15.16 6.47
N GLY A 104 0.42 14.02 5.80
CA GLY A 104 1.67 13.54 5.20
C GLY A 104 2.71 13.06 6.21
N ILE A 105 2.34 12.88 7.49
CA ILE A 105 3.23 12.48 8.58
C ILE A 105 2.89 11.03 8.98
N PRO A 106 3.86 10.09 8.96
CA PRO A 106 3.64 8.73 9.46
C PRO A 106 3.39 8.69 10.97
N ASN A 107 2.52 7.77 11.43
CA ASN A 107 2.24 7.51 12.84
C ASN A 107 3.33 6.67 13.53
#